data_AF-A0A645IZD0-F1
#
_entry.id   AF-A0A645IZD0-F1
#
_cell.length_a   1.000
_cell.length_b   1.000
_cell.length_c   1.000
_cell.angle_alpha   90.00
_cell.angle_beta   90.00
_cell.angle_gamma   90.00
#
_symmetry.space_group_name_H-M   'P 1'
#
loop_
_entity.id
_entity.type
_entity.pdbx_description
1 polymer ?
#
loop_
_entity_poly.entity_id
_entity_poly.type
_entity_poly.pdbx_seq_one_letter_code
_entity_poly.pdbx_strand_id
1 'polypeptide(L)'
;MPKGAASGLCVRSIKICPSTHFCKLAQQDAVTVGLALDERYHGMQLPSKFKMAVCGCMNSCTEPAVKDLGVMGTPKGYTIMIGGNAGIRPRVADILVQNISQEEVLPIVDKIVTYYRDNARKYERLGKMIDRLGFDKVKQDILGD
;
A
#
# COMPACT_ATOMS: atom_id res chain seq x y z
N MET A 1 4.64 -24.30 -7.01
CA MET A 1 4.53 -22.87 -6.67
C MET A 1 4.11 -22.11 -7.92
N PRO A 2 3.07 -21.27 -7.88
CA PRO A 2 2.72 -20.40 -9.00
C PRO A 2 3.92 -19.50 -9.36
N LYS A 3 4.05 -19.11 -10.64
CA LYS A 3 5.15 -18.22 -11.08
C LYS A 3 5.04 -16.88 -10.32
N GLY A 4 6.13 -16.43 -9.70
CA GLY A 4 6.15 -15.17 -8.96
C GLY A 4 5.90 -13.97 -9.87
N ALA A 5 5.06 -13.02 -9.42
CA ALA A 5 4.70 -11.82 -10.16
C ALA A 5 5.71 -10.67 -9.93
N ALA A 6 6.99 -10.95 -10.18
CA ALA A 6 8.07 -9.98 -9.94
C ALA A 6 8.02 -8.76 -10.87
N SER A 7 7.45 -8.92 -12.07
CA SER A 7 7.32 -7.89 -13.10
C SER A 7 5.96 -7.96 -13.81
N GLY A 8 5.67 -6.96 -14.63
CA GLY A 8 4.36 -6.82 -15.31
C GLY A 8 3.46 -5.73 -14.72
N LEU A 9 2.24 -5.67 -15.26
CA LEU A 9 1.17 -4.72 -14.91
C LEU A 9 0.26 -5.33 -13.82
N CYS A 10 0.89 -5.74 -12.73
CA CYS A 10 0.23 -6.42 -11.64
C CYS A 10 0.76 -5.92 -10.29
N VAL A 11 0.13 -6.39 -9.23
CA VAL A 11 0.66 -6.28 -7.87
C VAL A 11 1.89 -7.16 -7.77
N ARG A 12 3.02 -6.52 -7.47
CA ARG A 12 4.30 -7.20 -7.24
C ARG A 12 4.41 -7.69 -5.81
N SER A 13 5.41 -8.53 -5.54
CA SER A 13 5.70 -9.03 -4.19
C SER A 13 5.67 -7.91 -3.14
N ILE A 14 4.95 -8.17 -2.05
CA ILE A 14 4.76 -7.20 -0.97
C ILE A 14 6.07 -7.12 -0.19
N LYS A 15 6.61 -5.91 0.01
CA LYS A 15 7.84 -5.72 0.81
C LYS A 15 7.48 -5.63 2.29
N ILE A 16 8.00 -6.54 3.10
CA ILE A 16 7.68 -6.69 4.53
C ILE A 16 8.96 -6.57 5.35
N CYS A 17 8.92 -5.89 6.50
CA CYS A 17 10.06 -5.87 7.43
C CYS A 17 9.97 -7.06 8.41
N PRO A 18 11.06 -7.40 9.12
CA PRO A 18 11.05 -8.51 10.08
C PRO A 18 10.04 -8.35 11.23
N SER A 19 9.44 -7.17 11.43
CA SER A 19 8.32 -6.93 12.34
C SER A 19 8.62 -7.31 13.80
N THR A 20 7.59 -7.40 14.65
CA THR A 20 7.64 -7.83 16.07
C THR A 20 8.15 -9.26 16.24
N HIS A 21 8.14 -10.06 15.17
CA HIS A 21 8.64 -11.43 15.15
C HIS A 21 10.17 -11.50 15.36
N PHE A 22 10.92 -10.51 14.87
CA PHE A 22 12.39 -10.53 14.93
C PHE A 22 13.03 -9.18 15.29
N CYS A 23 12.32 -8.06 15.12
CA CYS A 23 12.85 -6.71 15.34
C CYS A 23 12.34 -6.12 16.65
N LYS A 24 13.26 -5.79 17.57
CA LYS A 24 12.93 -5.14 18.86
C LYS A 24 12.37 -3.72 18.74
N LEU A 25 12.49 -3.08 17.58
CA LEU A 25 12.00 -1.72 17.31
C LEU A 25 10.60 -1.71 16.70
N ALA A 26 10.07 -2.87 16.33
CA ALA A 26 8.74 -2.95 15.73
C ALA A 26 7.68 -2.60 16.79
N GLN A 27 6.69 -1.82 16.35
CA GLN A 27 5.57 -1.38 17.19
C GLN A 27 4.29 -2.14 16.87
N GLN A 28 4.19 -2.65 15.64
CA GLN A 28 3.03 -3.36 15.11
C GLN A 28 3.46 -4.57 14.27
N ASP A 29 2.56 -5.54 14.10
CA ASP A 29 2.84 -6.75 13.34
C ASP A 29 2.66 -6.59 11.81
N ALA A 30 3.74 -6.19 11.15
CA ALA A 30 3.83 -6.12 9.70
C ALA A 30 3.89 -7.49 8.98
N VAL A 31 4.31 -8.58 9.62
CA VAL A 31 4.44 -9.89 8.97
C VAL A 31 3.06 -10.46 8.70
N THR A 32 2.20 -10.50 9.71
CA THR A 32 0.81 -10.98 9.57
C THR A 32 0.05 -10.16 8.53
N VAL A 33 0.11 -8.82 8.62
CA VAL A 33 -0.54 -7.92 7.66
C VAL A 33 0.02 -8.12 6.25
N GLY A 34 1.35 -8.17 6.12
CA GLY A 34 2.01 -8.29 4.82
C GLY A 34 1.71 -9.61 4.12
N LEU A 35 1.67 -10.73 4.85
CA LEU A 35 1.32 -12.04 4.30
C LEU A 35 -0.15 -12.09 3.86
N ALA A 36 -1.06 -11.50 4.64
CA ALA A 36 -2.47 -11.41 4.24
C ALA A 36 -2.66 -10.58 2.95
N LEU A 37 -1.86 -9.52 2.76
CA LEU A 37 -1.84 -8.75 1.52
C LEU A 37 -1.22 -9.55 0.36
N ASP A 38 -0.14 -10.30 0.59
CA ASP A 38 0.50 -11.10 -0.45
C ASP A 38 -0.42 -12.21 -0.95
N GLU A 39 -1.05 -12.96 -0.03
CA GLU A 39 -2.01 -14.02 -0.36
C GLU A 39 -3.18 -13.50 -1.20
N ARG A 40 -3.68 -12.30 -0.88
CA ARG A 40 -4.86 -11.74 -1.55
C ARG A 40 -4.56 -11.07 -2.89
N TYR A 41 -3.43 -10.37 -3.00
CA TYR A 41 -3.20 -9.45 -4.11
C TYR A 41 -2.03 -9.83 -5.02
N HIS A 42 -1.05 -10.62 -4.57
CA HIS A 42 0.14 -10.90 -5.36
C HIS A 42 -0.23 -11.48 -6.74
N GLY A 43 0.25 -10.82 -7.80
CA GLY A 43 -0.05 -11.19 -9.19
C GLY A 43 -1.40 -10.72 -9.74
N MET A 44 -2.23 -10.05 -8.94
CA MET A 44 -3.47 -9.42 -9.42
C MET A 44 -3.16 -8.40 -10.51
N GLN A 45 -3.82 -8.52 -11.66
CA GLN A 45 -3.65 -7.59 -12.78
C GLN A 45 -4.31 -6.24 -12.46
N LEU A 46 -3.59 -5.16 -12.75
CA LEU A 46 -4.01 -3.79 -12.52
C LEU A 46 -3.63 -2.90 -13.71
N PRO A 47 -4.19 -1.68 -13.83
CA PRO A 47 -3.92 -0.79 -14.97
C PRO A 47 -2.42 -0.48 -15.21
N SER A 48 -1.59 -0.58 -14.16
CA SER A 48 -0.13 -0.48 -14.22
C SER A 48 0.50 -1.30 -13.09
N LYS A 49 1.84 -1.47 -13.11
CA LYS A 49 2.61 -2.04 -11.99
C LYS A 49 2.21 -1.40 -10.66
N PHE A 50 1.99 -2.23 -9.64
CA PHE A 50 1.54 -1.78 -8.32
C PHE A 50 2.45 -2.37 -7.25
N LYS A 51 3.02 -1.52 -6.41
CA LYS A 51 3.93 -1.93 -5.33
C LYS A 51 3.26 -1.66 -3.99
N MET A 52 3.29 -2.67 -3.12
CA MET A 52 2.85 -2.55 -1.73
C MET A 52 4.03 -2.74 -0.78
N ALA A 53 3.98 -2.08 0.37
CA ALA A 53 4.89 -2.38 1.47
C ALA A 53 4.21 -2.26 2.82
N VAL A 54 4.65 -3.09 3.76
CA VAL A 54 4.22 -3.06 5.16
C VAL A 54 5.47 -2.88 6.03
N CYS A 55 5.43 -1.92 6.95
CA CYS A 55 6.48 -1.69 7.93
C CYS A 55 5.88 -1.67 9.33
N GLY A 56 6.49 -2.35 10.29
CA GLY A 56 5.96 -2.45 11.66
C GLY A 56 6.26 -1.25 12.55
N CYS A 57 7.03 -0.26 12.08
CA CYS A 57 7.32 0.97 12.82
C CYS A 57 7.74 2.12 11.89
N MET A 58 7.92 3.30 12.46
CA MET A 58 8.28 4.53 11.74
C MET A 58 9.71 4.55 11.18
N ASN A 59 10.55 3.56 11.47
CA ASN A 59 11.88 3.43 10.84
C ASN A 59 11.80 3.18 9.34
N SER A 60 10.63 2.78 8.82
CA SER A 60 10.35 2.80 7.38
C SER A 60 11.30 1.92 6.53
N CYS A 61 11.79 0.80 7.07
CA CYS A 61 12.76 -0.08 6.39
C CYS A 61 12.25 -0.66 5.04
N THR A 62 10.93 -0.69 4.82
CA THR A 62 10.31 -1.13 3.57
C THR A 62 9.93 0.02 2.63
N GLU A 63 10.25 1.25 3.02
CA GLU A 63 9.98 2.50 2.32
C GLU A 63 8.50 2.66 1.91
N PRO A 64 7.52 2.45 2.82
CA PRO A 64 6.09 2.53 2.50
C PRO A 64 5.68 3.87 1.87
N ALA A 65 6.35 4.98 2.21
CA ALA A 65 6.06 6.31 1.69
C ALA A 65 6.40 6.51 0.19
N VAL A 66 7.07 5.57 -0.46
CA VAL A 66 7.41 5.64 -1.90
C VAL A 66 6.88 4.44 -2.70
N LYS A 67 5.95 3.67 -2.12
CA LYS A 67 5.20 2.63 -2.81
C LYS A 67 3.83 3.15 -3.24
N ASP A 68 3.20 2.47 -4.19
CA ASP A 68 1.84 2.82 -4.59
C ASP A 68 0.91 2.72 -3.37
N LEU A 69 1.09 1.70 -2.53
CA LEU A 69 0.38 1.57 -1.24
C LEU A 69 1.37 1.19 -0.14
N GLY A 70 1.41 2.00 0.93
CA GLY A 70 2.25 1.77 2.10
C GLY A 70 1.42 1.61 3.36
N VAL A 71 1.73 0.60 4.18
CA VAL A 71 1.21 0.42 5.52
C VAL A 71 2.37 0.61 6.51
N MET A 72 2.20 1.52 7.47
CA MET A 72 3.21 1.84 8.48
C MET A 72 2.63 1.69 9.88
N GLY A 73 3.27 0.87 10.70
CA GLY A 73 2.97 0.72 12.11
C GLY A 73 3.43 1.93 12.93
N THR A 74 2.63 2.27 13.92
CA THR A 74 2.85 3.34 14.90
C THR A 74 2.45 2.82 16.29
N PRO A 75 2.74 3.53 17.39
CA PRO A 75 2.26 3.11 18.71
C PRO A 75 0.73 3.10 18.83
N LYS A 76 0.02 3.83 17.96
CA LYS A 76 -1.44 4.00 17.97
C LYS A 76 -2.18 3.07 17.00
N GLY A 77 -1.48 2.17 16.31
CA GLY A 77 -2.02 1.32 15.25
C GLY A 77 -1.32 1.55 13.92
N TYR A 78 -2.02 1.40 12.82
CA TYR A 78 -1.46 1.49 11.46
C TYR A 78 -1.82 2.81 10.78
N THR A 79 -0.96 3.22 9.86
CA THR A 79 -1.15 4.33 8.92
C THR A 79 -1.09 3.80 7.51
N ILE A 80 -2.08 4.11 6.70
CA ILE A 80 -2.10 3.78 5.28
C ILE A 80 -1.79 5.03 4.47
N MET A 81 -0.84 4.89 3.55
CA MET A 81 -0.44 5.92 2.61
C MET A 81 -0.59 5.42 1.16
N ILE A 82 -0.96 6.31 0.24
CA ILE A 82 -1.20 5.94 -1.16
C ILE A 82 -0.55 6.92 -2.14
N GLY A 83 -0.24 6.41 -3.34
CA GLY A 83 0.23 7.23 -4.47
C GLY A 83 1.74 7.42 -4.57
N GLY A 84 2.55 6.83 -3.69
CA GLY A 84 4.00 6.93 -3.74
C GLY A 84 4.61 6.27 -4.98
N ASN A 85 5.78 6.77 -5.40
CA ASN A 85 6.50 6.24 -6.55
C ASN A 85 8.00 6.53 -6.47
N ALA A 86 8.83 5.49 -6.36
CA ALA A 86 10.29 5.58 -6.53
C ALA A 86 10.73 5.40 -8.01
N GLY A 87 10.06 6.08 -8.95
CA GLY A 87 10.37 6.01 -10.38
C GLY A 87 11.17 7.21 -10.88
N ILE A 88 11.24 7.40 -12.20
CA ILE A 88 11.93 8.54 -12.85
C ILE A 88 11.44 9.88 -12.32
N ARG A 89 10.14 10.00 -12.03
CA ARG A 89 9.55 11.12 -11.30
C ARG A 89 9.14 10.63 -9.91
N PRO A 90 9.98 10.85 -8.89
CA PRO A 90 9.65 10.46 -7.53
C PRO A 90 8.37 11.15 -7.05
N ARG A 91 7.55 10.43 -6.30
CA ARG A 91 6.38 10.98 -5.60
C ARG A 91 6.32 10.38 -4.20
N VAL A 92 6.14 11.22 -3.20
CA VAL A 92 5.85 10.78 -1.83
C VAL A 92 4.37 10.45 -1.75
N ALA A 93 4.03 9.38 -1.03
CA ALA A 93 2.65 8.97 -0.81
C ALA A 93 1.91 9.95 0.11
N ASP A 94 0.61 10.11 -0.12
CA ASP A 94 -0.28 10.88 0.73
C ASP A 94 -0.84 9.99 1.84
N ILE A 95 -0.96 10.53 3.05
CA ILE A 95 -1.55 9.80 4.19
C ILE A 95 -3.06 9.75 4.01
N LEU A 96 -3.59 8.54 3.76
CA LEU A 96 -5.02 8.32 3.60
C LEU A 96 -5.73 8.28 4.95
N VAL A 97 -5.24 7.44 5.86
CA VAL A 97 -5.84 7.21 7.19
C VAL A 97 -4.76 6.79 8.20
N GLN A 98 -4.96 7.11 9.47
CA GLN A 98 -4.02 6.87 10.57
C GLN A 98 -4.74 6.28 11.78
N ASN A 99 -3.96 5.62 12.64
CA ASN A 99 -4.42 5.07 13.93
C ASN A 99 -5.53 4.03 13.79
N ILE A 100 -5.51 3.24 12.72
CA ILE A 100 -6.45 2.15 12.50
C ILE A 100 -5.94 0.85 13.12
N SER A 101 -6.85 -0.05 13.48
CA SER A 101 -6.52 -1.38 13.97
C SER A 101 -5.98 -2.28 12.86
N GLN A 102 -5.43 -3.44 13.23
CA GLN A 102 -4.92 -4.41 12.25
C GLN A 102 -6.02 -4.95 11.33
N GLU A 103 -7.21 -5.16 11.88
CA GLU A 103 -8.38 -5.73 11.22
C GLU A 103 -8.95 -4.77 10.17
N GLU A 104 -8.77 -3.46 10.37
CA GLU A 104 -9.21 -2.41 9.44
C GLU A 104 -8.29 -2.25 8.22
N VAL A 105 -7.04 -2.72 8.29
CA VAL A 105 -6.06 -2.54 7.20
C VAL A 105 -6.55 -3.20 5.91
N LEU A 106 -6.89 -4.49 5.95
CA LEU A 106 -7.24 -5.25 4.75
C LEU A 106 -8.51 -4.72 4.05
N PRO A 107 -9.62 -4.42 4.77
CA PRO A 107 -10.80 -3.80 4.18
C PRO A 107 -10.53 -2.44 3.50
N ILE A 108 -9.65 -1.61 4.08
CA ILE A 108 -9.32 -0.32 3.47
C ILE A 108 -8.46 -0.52 2.22
N VAL A 109 -7.52 -1.48 2.24
CA VAL A 109 -6.74 -1.85 1.05
C VAL A 109 -7.64 -2.36 -0.07
N ASP A 110 -8.68 -3.14 0.23
CA ASP A 110 -9.67 -3.60 -0.76
C ASP A 110 -10.34 -2.42 -1.48
N LYS A 111 -10.76 -1.41 -0.72
CA LYS A 111 -11.37 -0.20 -1.27
C LYS A 111 -10.38 0.56 -2.17
N ILE A 112 -9.12 0.71 -1.74
CA ILE A 112 -8.08 1.40 -2.53
C ILE A 112 -7.82 0.66 -3.85
N VAL A 113 -7.64 -0.66 -3.82
CA VAL A 113 -7.33 -1.46 -5.00
C VAL A 113 -8.51 -1.46 -5.98
N THR A 114 -9.74 -1.58 -5.47
CA THR A 114 -10.97 -1.49 -6.27
C THR A 114 -11.10 -0.12 -6.91
N TYR A 115 -10.98 0.95 -6.11
CA TYR A 115 -11.07 2.32 -6.62
C TYR A 115 -10.03 2.60 -7.71
N TYR A 116 -8.79 2.15 -7.52
CA TYR A 116 -7.73 2.30 -8.51
C TYR A 116 -8.03 1.55 -9.80
N ARG A 117 -8.49 0.30 -9.71
CA ARG A 117 -8.85 -0.51 -10.88
C ARG A 117 -9.94 0.17 -11.70
N ASP A 118 -10.92 0.78 -11.04
CA ASP A 118 -12.12 1.29 -11.68
C ASP A 118 -11.94 2.73 -12.22
N ASN A 119 -10.99 3.51 -11.66
CA ASN A 119 -10.82 4.94 -11.99
C ASN A 119 -9.51 5.29 -12.73
N ALA A 120 -8.53 4.38 -12.78
CA ALA A 120 -7.27 4.63 -13.46
C ALA A 120 -7.37 4.39 -14.97
N ARG A 121 -6.68 5.24 -15.73
CA ARG A 121 -6.48 5.05 -17.17
C ARG A 121 -5.46 3.94 -17.43
N LYS A 122 -5.46 3.40 -18.65
CA LYS A 122 -4.48 2.40 -19.09
C LYS A 122 -3.04 2.89 -18.86
N TYR A 123 -2.22 2.10 -18.17
CA TYR A 123 -0.83 2.44 -17.81
C TYR A 123 -0.65 3.63 -16.86
N GLU A 124 -1.73 4.12 -16.25
CA GLU A 124 -1.67 5.16 -15.23
C GLU A 124 -1.28 4.54 -13.88
N ARG A 125 -0.36 5.19 -13.15
CA ARG A 125 0.03 4.78 -11.78
C ARG A 125 -0.91 5.40 -10.77
N LEU A 126 -1.06 4.78 -9.59
CA LEU A 126 -1.96 5.28 -8.55
C LEU A 126 -1.70 6.77 -8.22
N GLY A 127 -0.44 7.14 -8.02
CA GLY A 127 -0.08 8.55 -7.75
C GLY A 127 -0.52 9.51 -8.87
N LYS A 128 -0.39 9.11 -10.14
CA LYS A 128 -0.84 9.95 -11.27
C LYS A 128 -2.36 10.07 -11.33
N MET A 129 -3.07 8.99 -11.02
CA MET A 129 -4.52 9.00 -10.92
C MET A 129 -4.98 9.94 -9.80
N ILE A 130 -4.32 9.90 -8.63
CA ILE A 130 -4.58 10.82 -7.51
C ILE A 130 -4.32 12.27 -7.94
N ASP A 131 -3.18 12.56 -8.57
CA ASP A 131 -2.86 13.91 -9.03
C ASP A 131 -3.88 14.45 -10.04
N ARG A 132 -4.47 13.57 -10.87
CA ARG A 132 -5.50 13.93 -11.86
C ARG A 132 -6.88 14.13 -11.24
N LEU A 133 -7.28 13.29 -10.29
CA LEU A 133 -8.62 13.32 -9.69
C LEU A 133 -8.71 14.29 -8.51
N GLY A 134 -7.59 14.62 -7.88
CA GLY A 134 -7.51 15.35 -6.63
C GLY A 134 -7.53 14.41 -5.42
N PHE A 135 -6.61 14.60 -4.48
CA PHE A 135 -6.48 13.72 -3.32
C PHE A 135 -7.72 13.73 -2.41
N ASP A 136 -8.30 14.90 -2.16
CA ASP A 136 -9.49 15.01 -1.29
C ASP A 136 -10.67 14.21 -1.83
N LYS A 137 -10.89 14.27 -3.15
CA LYS A 137 -11.91 13.46 -3.82
C LYS A 137 -11.64 11.97 -3.67
N VAL A 138 -10.41 11.54 -3.96
CA VAL A 138 -10.02 10.12 -3.84
C VAL A 138 -10.18 9.64 -2.40
N LYS A 139 -9.80 10.45 -1.42
CA LYS A 139 -9.94 10.14 0.00
C LYS A 139 -11.42 9.97 0.38
N GLN A 140 -12.27 10.91 0.00
CA GLN A 140 -13.71 10.84 0.22
C GLN A 140 -14.32 9.59 -0.42
N ASP A 141 -14.01 9.31 -1.69
CA ASP A 141 -14.57 8.17 -2.41
C ASP A 141 -14.16 6.81 -1.78
N ILE A 142 -12.97 6.74 -1.16
CA ILE A 142 -12.46 5.51 -0.53
C ILE A 142 -12.96 5.35 0.91
N LEU A 143 -12.96 6.42 1.72
CA LEU A 143 -13.29 6.35 3.15
C LEU A 143 -14.78 6.55 3.42
N GLY A 144 -15.48 7.35 2.59
CA GLY A 144 -16.89 7.69 2.77
C GLY A 144 -17.16 8.80 3.78
N ASP A 145 -16.16 9.67 4.03
CA ASP A 145 -16.26 10.82 4.95
C ASP A 145 -16.94 12.05 4.31
#